data_AF-A0A534JM30-F1
#
_entry.id   AF-A0A534JM30-F1
#
_cell.length_a   1.000
_cell.length_b   1.000
_cell.length_c   1.000
_cell.angle_alpha   90.00
_cell.angle_beta   90.00
_cell.angle_gamma   90.00
#
_symmetry.space_group_name_H-M   'P 1'
#
loop_
_entity.id
_entity.type
_entity.pdbx_description
1 polymer ?
#
loop_
_entity_poly.entity_id
_entity_poly.type
_entity_poly.pdbx_seq_one_letter_code
_entity_poly.pdbx_strand_id
1 'polypeptide(L)'
;MRNGSPSCAPARPNEALGFDRCAPAAHLPSREFDRTRPRAKVFLSTPASARRMTDPSASPLAELESAVLHSRSDRAAAATVDAIRAKVPLTDVVRTTARAFASHYDGASGVAPRSLVALSSALNLLPAMQPRFHALPVLQAVSFVAAEKKTNAPTKPAAVVSGEITHLGRSFLFAVRDGNRAEAESIFLGMLAEGKERKMAGDMMFRAALEDMGEGGRKLMVAVKSWQLARSLGFKEVRLVLRPAVQYLVSGPRDRAAFETILAALGKEWVDLDALASGGRPLDEEARTKVRDIAAAPNPSSCIAATLALLRDGYAAVSIAEGLAVEAARRVVAANGYDLDSARGVMFTHVARFVLSFSRTS
;
A
#
# COMPACT_ATOMS: atom_id res chain seq x y z
N MET A 1 45.67 31.99 -29.52
CA MET A 1 44.83 33.19 -29.33
C MET A 1 43.36 32.76 -29.33
N ARG A 2 42.62 33.26 -28.33
CA ARG A 2 41.16 33.22 -28.11
C ARG A 2 40.51 31.90 -27.63
N ASN A 3 40.45 31.85 -26.29
CA ASN A 3 39.50 31.16 -25.45
C ASN A 3 38.04 31.53 -25.76
N GLY A 4 37.11 30.60 -25.50
CA GLY A 4 35.68 30.85 -25.42
C GLY A 4 34.94 29.69 -24.76
N SER A 5 34.80 29.73 -23.44
CA SER A 5 34.02 28.81 -22.61
C SER A 5 32.51 28.92 -22.91
N PRO A 6 31.72 27.84 -22.76
CA PRO A 6 30.29 27.96 -22.49
C PRO A 6 30.03 27.85 -20.98
N SER A 7 29.44 28.92 -20.47
CA SER A 7 28.99 29.14 -19.09
C SER A 7 27.86 28.20 -18.69
N CYS A 8 27.93 27.71 -17.45
CA CYS A 8 26.81 27.18 -16.69
C CYS A 8 25.68 28.23 -16.56
N ALA A 9 24.43 27.79 -16.72
CA ALA A 9 23.26 28.39 -16.10
C ALA A 9 22.25 27.27 -15.75
N PRO A 10 21.74 27.22 -14.51
CA PRO A 10 20.89 26.13 -14.02
C PRO A 10 19.44 26.28 -14.50
N ALA A 11 18.84 25.15 -14.88
CA ALA A 11 17.40 25.03 -15.10
C ALA A 11 16.65 25.32 -13.80
N ARG A 12 15.74 26.30 -13.82
CA ARG A 12 14.85 26.62 -12.71
C ARG A 12 13.79 25.51 -12.55
N PRO A 13 13.54 25.00 -11.33
CA PRO A 13 12.36 24.21 -11.03
C PRO A 13 11.22 25.15 -10.64
N ASN A 14 10.17 25.22 -11.44
CA ASN A 14 8.90 25.85 -11.06
C ASN A 14 7.76 25.15 -11.81
N GLU A 15 7.48 23.91 -11.42
CA GLU A 15 6.12 23.38 -11.53
C GLU A 15 5.47 23.52 -10.15
N ALA A 16 4.61 24.52 -10.03
CA ALA A 16 3.75 24.70 -8.88
C ALA A 16 2.59 23.69 -8.99
N LEU A 17 2.61 22.64 -8.17
CA LEU A 17 1.48 21.74 -7.99
C LEU A 17 0.48 22.41 -7.05
N GLY A 18 -0.68 22.77 -7.62
CA GLY A 18 -1.72 23.56 -6.98
C GLY A 18 -2.43 22.86 -5.83
N PHE A 19 -2.23 23.39 -4.64
CA PHE A 19 -3.26 23.54 -3.61
C PHE A 19 -3.49 25.03 -3.43
N ASP A 20 -4.32 25.62 -4.30
CA ASP A 20 -5.02 26.88 -4.04
C ASP A 20 -5.86 27.25 -5.26
N ARG A 21 -7.19 27.22 -5.10
CA ARG A 21 -8.18 28.16 -5.67
C ARG A 21 -9.59 27.62 -5.44
N CYS A 22 -10.16 28.03 -4.30
CA CYS A 22 -11.60 28.21 -4.16
C CYS A 22 -12.01 29.51 -4.90
N ALA A 23 -13.15 29.44 -5.59
CA ALA A 23 -13.94 30.52 -6.21
C ALA A 23 -13.43 31.14 -7.53
N PRO A 24 -14.29 31.20 -8.58
CA PRO A 24 -14.08 32.08 -9.71
C PRO A 24 -14.65 33.47 -9.42
N ALA A 25 -13.78 34.47 -9.35
CA ALA A 25 -14.13 35.88 -9.53
C ALA A 25 -14.16 36.18 -11.04
N ALA A 26 -15.35 36.42 -11.59
CA ALA A 26 -15.51 36.92 -12.96
C ALA A 26 -15.52 38.45 -12.94
N HIS A 27 -14.44 39.07 -13.42
CA HIS A 27 -14.44 40.47 -13.85
C HIS A 27 -14.97 40.53 -15.29
N LEU A 28 -16.14 41.14 -15.47
CA LEU A 28 -16.68 41.58 -16.76
C LEU A 28 -16.10 42.95 -17.15
N PRO A 29 -16.01 43.27 -18.45
CA PRO A 29 -15.57 44.59 -18.90
C PRO A 29 -16.69 45.63 -18.77
N SER A 30 -16.24 46.86 -18.54
CA SER A 30 -16.98 48.11 -18.41
C SER A 30 -17.84 48.44 -19.63
N ARG A 31 -19.11 48.80 -19.41
CA ARG A 31 -19.92 49.64 -20.30
C ARG A 31 -20.81 50.58 -19.48
N GLU A 32 -21.04 51.74 -20.07
CA GLU A 32 -21.49 53.00 -19.49
C GLU A 32 -22.93 53.02 -18.95
N PHE A 33 -23.12 53.99 -18.06
CA PHE A 33 -24.35 54.68 -17.63
C PHE A 33 -25.63 54.41 -18.43
N ASP A 34 -26.69 53.99 -17.73
CA ASP A 34 -27.91 54.82 -17.72
C ASP A 34 -28.74 54.65 -16.43
N ARG A 35 -29.38 55.74 -16.04
CA ARG A 35 -30.10 55.99 -14.78
C ARG A 35 -31.50 55.37 -14.83
N THR A 36 -31.94 54.74 -13.74
CA THR A 36 -33.24 54.99 -13.07
C THR A 36 -33.47 54.01 -11.92
N ARG A 37 -33.67 54.53 -10.70
CA ARG A 37 -34.20 53.81 -9.52
C ARG A 37 -35.75 53.84 -9.56
N PRO A 38 -36.44 52.92 -8.86
CA PRO A 38 -36.93 53.31 -7.53
C PRO A 38 -36.82 52.25 -6.42
N ARG A 39 -36.99 52.79 -5.21
CA ARG A 39 -36.90 52.34 -3.81
C ARG A 39 -37.48 50.97 -3.37
N ALA A 40 -36.70 50.36 -2.46
CA ALA A 40 -37.03 49.82 -1.13
C ALA A 40 -37.82 48.49 -0.97
N LYS A 41 -37.18 47.53 -0.28
CA LYS A 41 -37.69 46.89 0.95
C LYS A 41 -36.54 46.17 1.67
N VAL A 42 -36.34 46.53 2.93
CA VAL A 42 -35.44 45.85 3.89
C VAL A 42 -36.11 44.54 4.29
N PHE A 43 -35.42 43.42 4.11
CA PHE A 43 -35.75 42.16 4.76
C PHE A 43 -34.54 41.68 5.55
N LEU A 44 -34.67 41.74 6.88
CA LEU A 44 -33.86 40.99 7.81
C LEU A 44 -34.27 39.52 7.69
N SER A 45 -33.35 38.65 7.26
CA SER A 45 -33.50 37.21 7.42
C SER A 45 -32.18 36.60 7.87
N THR A 46 -32.22 36.14 9.11
CA THR A 46 -31.29 35.29 9.87
C THR A 46 -30.71 34.13 9.02
N PRO A 47 -29.47 33.68 9.28
CA PRO A 47 -28.91 32.56 8.54
C PRO A 47 -29.53 31.24 9.02
N ALA A 48 -30.28 30.59 8.15
CA ALA A 48 -30.70 29.21 8.34
C ALA A 48 -29.47 28.30 8.21
N SER A 49 -28.94 27.89 9.36
CA SER A 49 -28.05 26.74 9.48
C SER A 49 -28.80 25.50 8.98
N ALA A 50 -28.56 25.14 7.72
CA ALA A 50 -29.07 23.92 7.11
C ALA A 50 -28.34 22.72 7.74
N ARG A 51 -28.80 22.31 8.92
CA ARG A 51 -28.55 20.99 9.47
C ARG A 51 -29.06 19.99 8.44
N ARG A 52 -28.16 19.32 7.71
CA ARG A 52 -28.54 18.16 6.89
C ARG A 52 -29.16 17.15 7.85
N MET A 53 -30.47 16.94 7.71
CA MET A 53 -31.12 15.74 8.19
C MET A 53 -30.53 14.57 7.40
N THR A 54 -29.55 13.89 7.99
CA THR A 54 -29.32 12.48 7.68
C THR A 54 -30.58 11.73 8.07
N ASP A 55 -31.03 10.82 7.22
CA ASP A 55 -32.15 9.95 7.52
C ASP A 55 -31.79 9.13 8.78
N PRO A 56 -32.50 9.29 9.91
CA PRO A 56 -32.13 8.66 11.18
C PRO A 56 -32.22 7.12 11.14
N SER A 57 -32.70 6.54 10.03
CA SER A 57 -32.82 5.11 9.79
C SER A 57 -31.62 4.50 9.06
N ALA A 58 -30.75 5.30 8.44
CA ALA A 58 -29.60 4.80 7.69
C ALA A 58 -28.47 4.42 8.65
N SER A 59 -28.09 3.13 8.65
CA SER A 59 -26.90 2.67 9.37
C SER A 59 -25.68 3.50 8.95
N PRO A 60 -24.88 4.06 9.89
CA PRO A 60 -23.67 4.84 9.56
C PRO A 60 -22.69 4.07 8.65
N LEU A 61 -22.69 2.74 8.72
CA LEU A 61 -21.90 1.89 7.82
C LEU A 61 -22.47 1.82 6.39
N ALA A 62 -23.78 1.89 6.22
CA ALA A 62 -24.39 1.92 4.89
C ALA A 62 -24.13 3.26 4.18
N GLU A 63 -24.18 4.37 4.92
CA GLU A 63 -23.80 5.68 4.39
C GLU A 63 -22.31 5.72 4.00
N LEU A 64 -21.44 5.14 4.85
CA LEU A 64 -20.02 5.00 4.56
C LEU A 64 -19.77 4.16 3.30
N GLU A 65 -20.37 2.97 3.21
CA GLU A 65 -20.25 2.09 2.04
C GLU A 65 -20.65 2.84 0.77
N SER A 66 -21.82 3.49 0.77
CA SER A 66 -22.29 4.30 -0.35
C SER A 66 -21.32 5.43 -0.71
N ALA A 67 -20.80 6.16 0.28
CA ALA A 67 -19.87 7.26 0.03
C ALA A 67 -18.55 6.76 -0.60
N VAL A 68 -18.03 5.62 -0.14
CA VAL A 68 -16.82 4.99 -0.71
C VAL A 68 -17.08 4.55 -2.14
N LEU A 69 -18.19 3.85 -2.41
CA LEU A 69 -18.56 3.38 -3.75
C LEU A 69 -18.63 4.51 -4.77
N HIS A 70 -19.23 5.64 -4.39
CA HIS A 70 -19.42 6.80 -5.28
C HIS A 70 -18.24 7.78 -5.26
N SER A 71 -17.11 7.37 -4.67
CA SER A 71 -15.88 8.15 -4.57
C SER A 71 -16.07 9.55 -3.96
N ARG A 72 -16.82 9.64 -2.85
CA ARG A 72 -17.14 10.90 -2.16
C ARG A 72 -16.35 11.01 -0.85
N SER A 73 -15.12 11.51 -0.92
CA SER A 73 -14.21 11.66 0.25
C SER A 73 -14.85 12.35 1.44
N ASP A 74 -15.47 13.51 1.22
CA ASP A 74 -16.03 14.33 2.31
C ASP A 74 -17.21 13.64 3.00
N ARG A 75 -18.04 12.92 2.21
CA ARG A 75 -19.14 12.14 2.76
C ARG A 75 -18.65 10.90 3.50
N ALA A 76 -17.62 10.23 2.99
CA ALA A 76 -17.03 9.08 3.66
C ALA A 76 -16.38 9.50 4.99
N ALA A 77 -15.72 10.66 5.03
CA ALA A 77 -15.16 11.23 6.24
C ALA A 77 -16.28 11.53 7.28
N ALA A 78 -17.35 12.20 6.86
CA ALA A 78 -18.49 12.50 7.73
C ALA A 78 -19.14 11.21 8.28
N ALA A 79 -19.47 10.25 7.41
CA ALA A 79 -20.05 8.97 7.81
C ALA A 79 -19.13 8.16 8.74
N THR A 80 -17.81 8.25 8.55
CA THR A 80 -16.84 7.64 9.47
C THR A 80 -16.86 8.29 10.84
N VAL A 81 -16.90 9.63 10.90
CA VAL A 81 -17.03 10.35 12.18
C VAL A 81 -18.32 9.97 12.89
N ASP A 82 -19.43 9.85 12.16
CA ASP A 82 -20.72 9.47 12.73
C ASP A 82 -20.73 8.00 13.20
N ALA A 83 -20.11 7.08 12.47
CA ALA A 83 -19.92 5.69 12.90
C ALA A 83 -19.07 5.60 14.19
N ILE A 84 -18.00 6.40 14.29
CA ILE A 84 -17.13 6.46 15.48
C ILE A 84 -17.91 7.03 16.68
N ARG A 85 -18.71 8.08 16.47
CA ARG A 85 -19.61 8.63 17.52
C ARG A 85 -20.65 7.62 17.97
N ALA A 86 -21.16 6.81 17.04
CA ALA A 86 -22.05 5.69 17.31
C ALA A 86 -21.34 4.47 17.93
N LYS A 87 -20.05 4.58 18.26
CA LYS A 87 -19.21 3.53 18.88
C LYS A 87 -19.10 2.25 18.03
N VAL A 88 -19.21 2.37 16.71
CA VAL A 88 -18.94 1.27 15.80
C VAL A 88 -17.45 0.89 15.90
N PRO A 89 -17.10 -0.42 16.01
CA PRO A 89 -15.71 -0.85 16.03
C PRO A 89 -14.95 -0.34 14.80
N LEU A 90 -13.73 0.19 15.00
CA LEU A 90 -12.89 0.68 13.89
C LEU A 90 -12.58 -0.41 12.86
N THR A 91 -12.51 -1.67 13.29
CA THR A 91 -12.34 -2.83 12.40
C THR A 91 -13.55 -3.04 11.50
N ASP A 92 -14.76 -2.70 11.93
CA ASP A 92 -15.98 -2.80 11.13
C ASP A 92 -16.05 -1.65 10.11
N VAL A 93 -15.67 -0.43 10.51
CA VAL A 93 -15.49 0.72 9.59
C VAL A 93 -14.50 0.38 8.47
N VAL A 94 -13.35 -0.18 8.84
CA VAL A 94 -12.32 -0.59 7.87
C VAL A 94 -12.81 -1.75 7.01
N ARG A 95 -13.53 -2.74 7.57
CA ARG A 95 -14.10 -3.85 6.79
C ARG A 95 -15.07 -3.37 5.72
N THR A 96 -16.02 -2.52 6.10
CA THR A 96 -17.00 -1.94 5.17
C THR A 96 -16.30 -1.17 4.05
N THR A 97 -15.29 -0.38 4.40
CA THR A 97 -14.52 0.40 3.42
C THR A 97 -13.70 -0.49 2.48
N ALA A 98 -13.02 -1.50 3.02
CA ALA A 98 -12.23 -2.46 2.25
C ALA A 98 -13.11 -3.26 1.27
N ARG A 99 -14.29 -3.70 1.72
CA ARG A 99 -15.27 -4.41 0.89
C ARG A 99 -15.76 -3.53 -0.27
N ALA A 100 -16.17 -2.30 0.03
CA ALA A 100 -16.64 -1.35 -0.96
C ALA A 100 -15.60 -1.08 -2.05
N PHE A 101 -14.33 -0.89 -1.63
CA PHE A 101 -13.21 -0.71 -2.56
C PHE A 101 -12.93 -1.97 -3.38
N ALA A 102 -12.72 -3.11 -2.71
CA ALA A 102 -12.30 -4.35 -3.37
C ALA A 102 -13.33 -4.87 -4.39
N SER A 103 -14.61 -4.61 -4.14
CA SER A 103 -15.71 -4.98 -5.05
C SER A 103 -15.70 -4.17 -6.35
N HIS A 104 -15.01 -3.02 -6.40
CA HIS A 104 -14.99 -2.10 -7.55
C HIS A 104 -13.57 -1.73 -7.98
N TYR A 105 -12.60 -2.57 -7.63
CA TYR A 105 -11.21 -2.35 -8.03
C TYR A 105 -11.00 -2.74 -9.50
N ASP A 106 -10.38 -1.85 -10.27
CA ASP A 106 -10.01 -2.11 -11.67
C ASP A 106 -8.71 -2.92 -11.76
N GLY A 107 -8.84 -4.24 -11.69
CA GLY A 107 -7.72 -5.16 -11.84
C GLY A 107 -7.04 -5.14 -13.21
N ALA A 108 -7.58 -4.45 -14.23
CA ALA A 108 -6.97 -4.31 -15.56
C ALA A 108 -6.08 -3.08 -15.70
N SER A 109 -6.27 -2.09 -14.82
CA SER A 109 -5.52 -0.83 -14.86
C SER A 109 -4.02 -0.97 -14.62
N GLY A 110 -3.57 -2.06 -14.00
CA GLY A 110 -2.18 -2.23 -13.55
C GLY A 110 -1.78 -1.26 -12.43
N VAL A 111 -2.71 -0.48 -11.87
CA VAL A 111 -2.48 0.48 -10.79
C VAL A 111 -2.50 -0.25 -9.45
N ALA A 112 -1.54 0.04 -8.56
CA ALA A 112 -1.49 -0.59 -7.24
C ALA A 112 -2.74 -0.26 -6.40
N PRO A 113 -3.35 -1.23 -5.67
CA PRO A 113 -4.49 -1.00 -4.78
C PRO A 113 -4.02 -0.32 -3.48
N ARG A 114 -3.60 0.95 -3.56
CA ARG A 114 -3.03 1.74 -2.46
C ARG A 114 -4.01 1.89 -1.30
N SER A 115 -5.31 1.90 -1.59
CA SER A 115 -6.38 1.83 -0.60
C SER A 115 -6.21 0.69 0.41
N LEU A 116 -5.89 -0.53 -0.03
CA LEU A 116 -5.72 -1.67 0.88
C LEU A 116 -4.49 -1.48 1.78
N VAL A 117 -3.44 -0.88 1.23
CA VAL A 117 -2.20 -0.55 1.95
C VAL A 117 -2.48 0.49 3.04
N ALA A 118 -3.23 1.54 2.71
CA ALA A 118 -3.60 2.60 3.65
C ALA A 118 -4.44 2.05 4.81
N LEU A 119 -5.48 1.25 4.52
CA LEU A 119 -6.33 0.62 5.52
C LEU A 119 -5.55 -0.34 6.43
N SER A 120 -4.69 -1.17 5.83
CA SER A 120 -3.80 -2.07 6.58
C SER A 120 -2.87 -1.29 7.52
N SER A 121 -2.23 -0.24 7.00
CA SER A 121 -1.30 0.58 7.77
C SER A 121 -2.00 1.31 8.91
N ALA A 122 -3.22 1.81 8.68
CA ALA A 122 -4.02 2.44 9.73
C ALA A 122 -4.33 1.48 10.89
N LEU A 123 -4.77 0.24 10.60
CA LEU A 123 -5.03 -0.76 11.64
C LEU A 123 -3.75 -1.20 12.37
N ASN A 124 -2.66 -1.40 11.63
CA ASN A 124 -1.38 -1.81 12.22
C ASN A 124 -0.72 -0.72 13.08
N LEU A 125 -1.13 0.55 12.92
CA LEU A 125 -0.62 1.65 13.71
C LEU A 125 -1.31 1.75 15.09
N LEU A 126 -2.54 1.24 15.24
CA LEU A 126 -3.33 1.38 16.47
C LEU A 126 -2.60 0.89 17.74
N PRO A 127 -1.91 -0.27 17.75
CA PRO A 127 -1.20 -0.74 18.96
C PRO A 127 -0.06 0.18 19.40
N ALA A 128 0.48 1.00 18.50
CA ALA A 128 1.55 1.95 18.79
C ALA A 128 1.03 3.35 19.18
N MET A 129 -0.29 3.58 19.11
CA MET A 129 -0.91 4.87 19.38
C MET A 129 -1.70 4.88 20.68
N GLN A 130 -1.77 6.06 21.31
CA GLN A 130 -2.68 6.27 22.44
C GLN A 130 -4.14 6.11 21.97
N PRO A 131 -5.02 5.45 22.75
CA PRO A 131 -6.40 5.16 22.35
C PRO A 131 -7.20 6.36 21.83
N ARG A 132 -7.00 7.54 22.43
CA ARG A 132 -7.64 8.80 22.01
C ARG A 132 -7.35 9.22 20.56
N PHE A 133 -6.28 8.70 19.96
CA PHE A 133 -5.87 9.03 18.59
C PHE A 133 -6.18 7.92 17.58
N HIS A 134 -6.74 6.79 17.99
CA HIS A 134 -7.02 5.63 17.12
C HIS A 134 -7.93 5.97 15.92
N ALA A 135 -8.85 6.92 16.09
CA ALA A 135 -9.74 7.36 15.04
C ALA A 135 -9.03 8.06 13.86
N LEU A 136 -7.93 8.77 14.12
CA LEU A 136 -7.26 9.61 13.13
C LEU A 136 -6.72 8.84 11.92
N PRO A 137 -5.88 7.79 12.09
CA PRO A 137 -5.36 7.05 10.94
C PRO A 137 -6.46 6.33 10.16
N VAL A 138 -7.52 5.87 10.82
CA VAL A 138 -8.67 5.23 10.16
C VAL A 138 -9.42 6.25 9.31
N LEU A 139 -9.73 7.43 9.84
CA LEU A 139 -10.40 8.49 9.09
C LEU A 139 -9.61 8.94 7.86
N GLN A 140 -8.29 9.08 8.00
CA GLN A 140 -7.39 9.42 6.90
C GLN A 140 -7.40 8.33 5.81
N ALA A 141 -7.25 7.07 6.21
CA ALA A 141 -7.25 5.95 5.27
C ALA A 141 -8.60 5.81 4.54
N VAL A 142 -9.73 5.96 5.25
CA VAL A 142 -11.06 5.90 4.63
C VAL A 142 -11.26 7.05 3.64
N SER A 143 -10.85 8.27 4.00
CA SER A 143 -10.95 9.43 3.12
C SER A 143 -10.10 9.24 1.85
N PHE A 144 -8.90 8.68 2.00
CA PHE A 144 -8.03 8.31 0.89
C PHE A 144 -8.68 7.26 -0.03
N VAL A 145 -9.26 6.19 0.56
CA VAL A 145 -9.95 5.14 -0.20
C VAL A 145 -11.16 5.70 -0.94
N ALA A 146 -11.90 6.60 -0.32
CA ALA A 146 -13.04 7.26 -0.94
C ALA A 146 -12.63 8.22 -2.06
N ALA A 147 -11.42 8.77 -2.05
CA ALA A 147 -10.92 9.59 -3.16
C ALA A 147 -10.43 8.75 -4.36
N GLU A 148 -10.09 7.47 -4.15
CA GLU A 148 -9.58 6.59 -5.21
C GLU A 148 -10.69 6.25 -6.23
N LYS A 149 -10.35 6.32 -7.52
CA LYS A 149 -11.27 5.98 -8.61
C LYS A 149 -11.65 4.50 -8.56
N LYS A 150 -12.95 4.23 -8.73
CA LYS A 150 -13.54 2.89 -8.71
C LYS A 150 -14.23 2.59 -10.04
N THR A 151 -14.38 1.31 -10.38
CA THR A 151 -15.20 0.90 -11.52
C THR A 151 -16.68 1.12 -11.22
N ASN A 152 -17.47 1.43 -12.24
CA ASN A 152 -18.91 1.61 -12.07
C ASN A 152 -19.62 0.29 -11.77
N ALA A 153 -19.16 -0.81 -12.38
CA ALA A 153 -19.72 -2.14 -12.16
C ALA A 153 -18.91 -2.91 -11.11
N PRO A 154 -19.57 -3.67 -10.22
CA PRO A 154 -18.89 -4.55 -9.29
C PRO A 154 -18.20 -5.69 -10.05
N THR A 155 -17.06 -6.14 -9.52
CA THR A 155 -16.28 -7.21 -10.12
C THR A 155 -17.01 -8.55 -9.94
N LYS A 156 -17.25 -9.27 -11.05
CA LYS A 156 -17.90 -10.59 -11.03
C LYS A 156 -17.18 -11.54 -10.06
N PRO A 157 -17.88 -12.33 -9.24
CA PRO A 157 -17.23 -13.34 -8.40
C PRO A 157 -16.34 -14.25 -9.25
N ALA A 158 -15.13 -14.55 -8.77
CA ALA A 158 -14.25 -15.50 -9.45
C ALA A 158 -14.75 -16.92 -9.26
N ALA A 159 -14.58 -17.76 -10.28
CA ALA A 159 -14.57 -19.20 -10.09
C ALA A 159 -13.42 -19.57 -9.15
N VAL A 160 -13.61 -20.63 -8.38
CA VAL A 160 -12.62 -21.10 -7.42
C VAL A 160 -12.24 -22.52 -7.80
N VAL A 161 -10.95 -22.76 -8.02
CA VAL A 161 -10.44 -24.10 -8.30
C VAL A 161 -10.12 -24.81 -6.99
N SER A 162 -10.52 -26.07 -6.88
CA SER A 162 -10.16 -26.95 -5.76
C SER A 162 -9.17 -28.01 -6.24
N GLY A 163 -8.25 -28.42 -5.38
CA GLY A 163 -7.19 -29.38 -5.73
C GLY A 163 -6.19 -29.54 -4.59
N GLU A 164 -5.18 -30.38 -4.83
CA GLU A 164 -4.09 -30.55 -3.87
C GLU A 164 -3.25 -29.27 -3.79
N ILE A 165 -2.99 -28.83 -2.56
CA ILE A 165 -2.49 -27.48 -2.28
C ILE A 165 -1.06 -27.24 -2.82
N THR A 166 -0.20 -28.26 -2.88
CA THR A 166 1.14 -28.17 -3.45
C THR A 166 1.09 -27.96 -4.97
N HIS A 167 0.20 -28.68 -5.65
CA HIS A 167 -0.08 -28.51 -7.07
C HIS A 167 -0.68 -27.13 -7.35
N LEU A 168 -1.66 -26.69 -6.56
CA LEU A 168 -2.25 -25.35 -6.69
C LEU A 168 -1.21 -24.25 -6.49
N GLY A 169 -0.32 -24.38 -5.49
CA GLY A 169 0.74 -23.41 -5.25
C GLY A 169 1.69 -23.26 -6.45
N ARG A 170 2.09 -24.36 -7.08
CA ARG A 170 2.92 -24.33 -8.29
C ARG A 170 2.18 -23.72 -9.48
N SER A 171 0.93 -24.14 -9.71
CA SER A 171 0.11 -23.61 -10.81
C SER A 171 -0.16 -22.12 -10.65
N PHE A 172 -0.36 -21.63 -9.42
CA PHE A 172 -0.47 -20.21 -9.13
C PHE A 172 0.77 -19.42 -9.58
N LEU A 173 1.98 -19.90 -9.24
CA LEU A 173 3.22 -19.24 -9.66
C LEU A 173 3.36 -19.19 -11.19
N PHE A 174 2.99 -20.26 -11.90
CA PHE A 174 2.99 -20.27 -13.36
C PHE A 174 1.99 -19.26 -13.92
N ALA A 175 0.74 -19.28 -13.46
CA ALA A 175 -0.29 -18.34 -13.91
C ALA A 175 0.11 -16.87 -13.69
N VAL A 176 0.77 -16.55 -12.56
CA VAL A 176 1.31 -15.21 -12.32
C VAL A 176 2.39 -14.86 -13.34
N ARG A 177 3.36 -15.76 -13.56
CA ARG A 177 4.46 -15.55 -14.52
C ARG A 177 3.94 -15.39 -15.95
N ASP A 178 2.92 -16.14 -16.33
CA ASP A 178 2.31 -16.08 -17.68
C ASP A 178 1.40 -14.87 -17.87
N GLY A 179 1.10 -14.12 -16.81
CA GLY A 179 0.17 -13.00 -16.91
C GLY A 179 -1.30 -13.41 -16.97
N ASN A 180 -1.60 -14.69 -16.70
CA ASN A 180 -2.97 -15.20 -16.72
C ASN A 180 -3.71 -14.82 -15.43
N ARG A 181 -4.27 -13.61 -15.43
CA ARG A 181 -4.97 -13.05 -14.25
C ARG A 181 -6.15 -13.89 -13.80
N ALA A 182 -6.97 -14.38 -14.73
CA ALA A 182 -8.17 -15.14 -14.40
C ALA A 182 -7.81 -16.46 -13.70
N GLU A 183 -6.80 -17.15 -14.23
CA GLU A 183 -6.30 -18.40 -13.66
C GLU A 183 -5.60 -18.19 -12.31
N ALA A 184 -4.70 -17.21 -12.21
CA ALA A 184 -4.01 -16.89 -10.96
C ALA A 184 -5.00 -16.54 -9.83
N GLU A 185 -6.02 -15.76 -10.14
CA GLU A 185 -7.10 -15.42 -9.21
C GLU A 185 -7.89 -16.67 -8.79
N SER A 186 -8.35 -17.47 -9.75
CA SER A 186 -9.16 -18.66 -9.49
C SER A 186 -8.43 -19.69 -8.61
N ILE A 187 -7.13 -19.91 -8.89
CA ILE A 187 -6.29 -20.83 -8.10
C ILE A 187 -6.04 -20.25 -6.70
N PHE A 188 -5.59 -18.99 -6.62
CA PHE A 188 -5.26 -18.38 -5.33
C PHE A 188 -6.44 -18.35 -4.38
N LEU A 189 -7.62 -17.94 -4.86
CA LEU A 189 -8.83 -17.88 -4.05
C LEU A 189 -9.30 -19.27 -3.58
N GLY A 190 -8.89 -20.33 -4.28
CA GLY A 190 -9.09 -21.73 -3.90
C GLY A 190 -8.24 -22.17 -2.72
N MET A 191 -7.02 -21.64 -2.62
CA MET A 191 -6.08 -21.96 -1.53
C MET A 191 -6.40 -21.25 -0.21
N LEU A 192 -7.38 -20.34 -0.17
CA LEU A 192 -7.70 -19.53 1.02
C LEU A 192 -8.53 -20.26 2.10
N ALA A 193 -8.66 -21.58 2.03
CA ALA A 193 -9.28 -22.37 3.09
C ALA A 193 -8.50 -22.25 4.40
N GLU A 194 -9.10 -22.59 5.53
CA GLU A 194 -8.51 -22.34 6.86
C GLU A 194 -7.27 -23.21 7.15
N GLY A 195 -6.48 -22.82 8.17
CA GLY A 195 -5.33 -23.60 8.62
C GLY A 195 -4.13 -23.56 7.68
N LYS A 196 -3.52 -24.73 7.42
CA LYS A 196 -2.26 -24.86 6.67
C LYS A 196 -2.35 -24.36 5.23
N GLU A 197 -3.52 -24.49 4.60
CA GLU A 197 -3.75 -24.06 3.21
C GLU A 197 -3.65 -22.53 3.09
N ARG A 198 -4.31 -21.79 3.99
CA ARG A 198 -4.18 -20.32 4.07
C ARG A 198 -2.73 -19.90 4.22
N LYS A 199 -1.99 -20.55 5.13
CA LYS A 199 -0.57 -20.24 5.34
C LYS A 199 0.22 -20.41 4.04
N MET A 200 0.02 -21.54 3.35
CA MET A 200 0.68 -21.81 2.07
C MET A 200 0.29 -20.79 1.00
N ALA A 201 -0.98 -20.38 0.93
CA ALA A 201 -1.43 -19.33 0.02
C ALA A 201 -0.65 -18.02 0.26
N GLY A 202 -0.47 -17.63 1.52
CA GLY A 202 0.36 -16.49 1.91
C GLY A 202 1.81 -16.63 1.44
N ASP A 203 2.44 -17.78 1.71
CA ASP A 203 3.82 -18.07 1.27
C ASP A 203 3.96 -17.96 -0.26
N MET A 204 3.03 -18.55 -1.02
CA MET A 204 3.03 -18.50 -2.48
C MET A 204 2.81 -17.08 -3.01
N MET A 205 1.92 -16.30 -2.40
CA MET A 205 1.69 -14.90 -2.76
C MET A 205 2.94 -14.04 -2.56
N PHE A 206 3.60 -14.17 -1.41
CA PHE A 206 4.80 -13.39 -1.10
C PHE A 206 5.97 -13.80 -1.98
N ARG A 207 6.11 -15.11 -2.25
CA ARG A 207 7.11 -15.60 -3.21
C ARG A 207 6.90 -15.01 -4.59
N ALA A 208 5.69 -15.10 -5.14
CA ALA A 208 5.38 -14.53 -6.44
C ALA A 208 5.68 -13.03 -6.51
N ALA A 209 5.40 -12.31 -5.41
CA ALA A 209 5.64 -10.87 -5.32
C ALA A 209 7.11 -10.49 -5.13
N LEU A 210 7.94 -11.39 -4.56
CA LEU A 210 9.40 -11.20 -4.40
C LEU A 210 10.17 -11.44 -5.71
N GLU A 211 9.67 -12.33 -6.57
CA GLU A 211 10.29 -12.59 -7.88
C GLU A 211 10.21 -11.40 -8.84
N ASP A 212 9.35 -10.42 -8.54
CA ASP A 212 9.08 -9.24 -9.35
C ASP A 212 9.27 -7.94 -8.54
N MET A 213 10.39 -7.28 -8.82
CA MET A 213 10.84 -6.06 -8.17
C MET A 213 10.33 -4.78 -8.86
N GLY A 214 9.32 -4.90 -9.74
CA GLY A 214 8.67 -3.77 -10.40
C GLY A 214 8.32 -2.65 -9.42
N GLU A 215 8.69 -1.42 -9.80
CA GLU A 215 8.54 -0.20 -8.99
C GLU A 215 9.16 -0.29 -7.58
N GLY A 216 10.30 -0.97 -7.44
CA GLY A 216 11.02 -1.11 -6.17
C GLY A 216 10.39 -2.15 -5.22
N GLY A 217 9.83 -3.23 -5.78
CA GLY A 217 9.19 -4.31 -5.02
C GLY A 217 7.80 -3.94 -4.48
N ARG A 218 7.08 -3.04 -5.16
CA ARG A 218 5.74 -2.58 -4.73
C ARG A 218 4.74 -3.73 -4.61
N LYS A 219 4.86 -4.77 -5.45
CA LYS A 219 4.02 -5.97 -5.40
C LYS A 219 4.11 -6.67 -4.05
N LEU A 220 5.31 -6.79 -3.49
CA LEU A 220 5.51 -7.39 -2.16
C LEU A 220 4.81 -6.58 -1.07
N MET A 221 4.94 -5.25 -1.14
CA MET A 221 4.30 -4.35 -0.19
C MET A 221 2.77 -4.52 -0.23
N VAL A 222 2.18 -4.49 -1.42
CA VAL A 222 0.73 -4.69 -1.62
C VAL A 222 0.29 -6.06 -1.11
N ALA A 223 1.04 -7.13 -1.43
CA ALA A 223 0.72 -8.48 -1.00
C ALA A 223 0.72 -8.60 0.53
N VAL A 224 1.80 -8.18 1.18
CA VAL A 224 1.95 -8.24 2.64
C VAL A 224 0.91 -7.38 3.35
N LYS A 225 0.70 -6.15 2.89
CA LYS A 225 -0.27 -5.25 3.54
C LYS A 225 -1.70 -5.71 3.36
N SER A 226 -2.06 -6.26 2.19
CA SER A 226 -3.38 -6.85 1.97
C SER A 226 -3.59 -8.10 2.83
N TRP A 227 -2.55 -8.93 2.99
CA TRP A 227 -2.58 -10.07 3.92
C TRP A 227 -2.76 -9.66 5.38
N GLN A 228 -2.00 -8.66 5.83
CA GLN A 228 -2.14 -8.08 7.17
C GLN A 228 -3.53 -7.50 7.39
N LEU A 229 -4.10 -6.81 6.40
CA LEU A 229 -5.48 -6.31 6.47
C LEU A 229 -6.46 -7.46 6.63
N ALA A 230 -6.37 -8.50 5.78
CA ALA A 230 -7.23 -9.67 5.88
C ALA A 230 -7.14 -10.34 7.27
N ARG A 231 -5.93 -10.50 7.81
CA ARG A 231 -5.70 -11.02 9.16
C ARG A 231 -6.35 -10.14 10.24
N SER A 232 -6.15 -8.83 10.19
CA SER A 232 -6.72 -7.86 11.14
C SER A 232 -8.26 -7.79 11.08
N LEU A 233 -8.85 -8.17 9.94
CA LEU A 233 -10.30 -8.29 9.76
C LEU A 233 -10.85 -9.68 10.10
N GLY A 234 -10.00 -10.59 10.60
CA GLY A 234 -10.37 -11.95 10.98
C GLY A 234 -10.61 -12.88 9.79
N PHE A 235 -10.01 -12.57 8.63
CA PHE A 235 -10.19 -13.28 7.35
C PHE A 235 -11.65 -13.39 6.86
N LYS A 236 -12.56 -12.57 7.41
CA LYS A 236 -13.91 -12.41 6.89
C LYS A 236 -13.84 -11.85 5.48
N GLU A 237 -14.56 -12.46 4.55
CA GLU A 237 -14.58 -12.05 3.13
C GLU A 237 -13.17 -12.02 2.49
N VAL A 238 -12.22 -12.84 3.00
CA VAL A 238 -10.82 -12.84 2.56
C VAL A 238 -10.65 -12.93 1.05
N ARG A 239 -11.49 -13.73 0.38
CA ARG A 239 -11.46 -13.87 -1.08
C ARG A 239 -11.69 -12.55 -1.79
N LEU A 240 -12.63 -11.74 -1.29
CA LEU A 240 -12.90 -10.42 -1.83
C LEU A 240 -11.75 -9.45 -1.53
N VAL A 241 -11.29 -9.41 -0.28
CA VAL A 241 -10.28 -8.44 0.18
C VAL A 241 -8.90 -8.67 -0.46
N LEU A 242 -8.49 -9.93 -0.67
CA LEU A 242 -7.17 -10.23 -1.26
C LEU A 242 -7.16 -10.21 -2.78
N ARG A 243 -8.32 -10.28 -3.43
CA ARG A 243 -8.42 -10.31 -4.89
C ARG A 243 -7.70 -9.15 -5.59
N PRO A 244 -7.86 -7.86 -5.19
CA PRO A 244 -7.11 -6.76 -5.81
C PRO A 244 -5.59 -6.95 -5.79
N ALA A 245 -5.06 -7.52 -4.71
CA ALA A 245 -3.62 -7.75 -4.57
C ALA A 245 -3.12 -8.83 -5.52
N VAL A 246 -3.91 -9.90 -5.75
CA VAL A 246 -3.61 -10.93 -6.76
C VAL A 246 -3.70 -10.35 -8.18
N GLN A 247 -4.73 -9.57 -8.46
CA GLN A 247 -4.89 -8.93 -9.77
C GLN A 247 -3.72 -7.98 -10.09
N TYR A 248 -3.27 -7.22 -9.09
CA TYR A 248 -2.10 -6.34 -9.20
C TYR A 248 -0.79 -7.11 -9.34
N LEU A 249 -0.62 -8.21 -8.61
CA LEU A 249 0.55 -9.08 -8.74
C LEU A 249 0.77 -9.53 -10.20
N VAL A 250 -0.31 -9.87 -10.90
CA VAL A 250 -0.27 -10.32 -12.29
C VAL A 250 -0.12 -9.15 -13.28
N SER A 251 -0.91 -8.09 -13.09
CA SER A 251 -1.08 -7.01 -14.10
C SER A 251 -0.18 -5.80 -13.88
N GLY A 252 0.41 -5.65 -12.70
CA GLY A 252 1.30 -4.55 -12.37
C GLY A 252 2.66 -4.65 -13.08
N PRO A 253 3.46 -3.57 -13.08
CA PRO A 253 4.76 -3.51 -13.73
C PRO A 253 5.66 -4.68 -13.36
N ARG A 254 6.43 -5.18 -14.33
CA ARG A 254 7.31 -6.34 -14.15
C ARG A 254 8.77 -5.95 -14.24
N ASP A 255 9.56 -6.37 -13.26
CA ASP A 255 11.01 -6.29 -13.29
C ASP A 255 11.61 -7.46 -12.50
N ARG A 256 12.27 -8.39 -13.18
CA ARG A 256 12.91 -9.55 -12.56
C ARG A 256 14.43 -9.42 -12.44
N ALA A 257 15.01 -8.31 -12.90
CA ALA A 257 16.46 -8.17 -13.04
C ALA A 257 17.20 -8.32 -11.71
N ALA A 258 16.68 -7.71 -10.64
CA ALA A 258 17.25 -7.82 -9.31
C ALA A 258 17.17 -9.27 -8.76
N PHE A 259 16.05 -9.96 -8.99
CA PHE A 259 15.87 -11.35 -8.59
C PHE A 259 16.83 -12.28 -9.34
N GLU A 260 16.97 -12.11 -10.65
CA GLU A 260 17.91 -12.87 -11.48
C GLU A 260 19.36 -12.62 -11.09
N THR A 261 19.71 -11.37 -10.74
CA THR A 261 21.05 -11.02 -10.23
C THR A 261 21.36 -11.74 -8.92
N ILE A 262 20.39 -11.79 -8.00
CA ILE A 262 20.52 -12.53 -6.74
C ILE A 262 20.73 -14.03 -7.03
N LEU A 263 19.90 -14.63 -7.88
CA LEU A 263 20.03 -16.06 -8.24
C LEU A 263 21.38 -16.37 -8.89
N ALA A 264 21.86 -15.51 -9.79
CA ALA A 264 23.15 -15.68 -10.44
C ALA A 264 24.31 -15.62 -9.44
N ALA A 265 24.24 -14.74 -8.44
CA ALA A 265 25.24 -14.66 -7.37
C ALA A 265 25.19 -15.90 -6.47
N LEU A 266 24.00 -16.33 -6.04
CA LEU A 266 23.82 -17.52 -5.21
C LEU A 266 24.30 -18.80 -5.92
N GLY A 267 24.03 -18.93 -7.23
CA GLY A 267 24.46 -20.07 -8.04
C GLY A 267 25.98 -20.16 -8.22
N LYS A 268 26.68 -19.03 -8.36
CA LYS A 268 28.14 -18.98 -8.44
C LYS A 268 28.80 -19.41 -7.13
N GLU A 269 28.19 -19.07 -6.00
CA GLU A 269 28.74 -19.31 -4.67
C GLU A 269 28.33 -20.67 -4.07
N TRP A 270 27.60 -21.52 -4.81
CA TRP A 270 27.11 -22.84 -4.36
C TRP A 270 26.52 -22.79 -2.95
N VAL A 271 25.70 -21.77 -2.69
CA VAL A 271 25.19 -21.46 -1.35
C VAL A 271 24.18 -22.50 -0.89
N ASP A 272 24.44 -23.11 0.26
CA ASP A 272 23.44 -23.88 1.00
C ASP A 272 22.48 -22.93 1.73
N LEU A 273 21.30 -22.71 1.15
CA LEU A 273 20.29 -21.82 1.70
C LEU A 273 19.70 -22.34 3.02
N ASP A 274 19.66 -23.66 3.22
CA ASP A 274 19.14 -24.25 4.47
C ASP A 274 20.13 -24.01 5.60
N ALA A 275 21.43 -24.16 5.33
CA ALA A 275 22.48 -23.80 6.29
C ALA A 275 22.43 -22.30 6.64
N LEU A 276 22.29 -21.41 5.66
CA LEU A 276 22.16 -19.96 5.95
C LEU A 276 20.89 -19.62 6.72
N ALA A 277 19.78 -20.28 6.44
CA ALA A 277 18.50 -20.06 7.12
C ALA A 277 18.52 -20.55 8.59
N SER A 278 19.43 -21.47 8.93
CA SER A 278 19.61 -21.98 10.30
C SER A 278 20.25 -20.97 11.26
N GLY A 279 20.83 -19.89 10.73
CA GLY A 279 21.42 -18.81 11.52
C GLY A 279 20.44 -18.21 12.54
N GLY A 280 20.89 -18.08 13.79
CA GLY A 280 20.06 -17.64 14.92
C GLY A 280 20.64 -16.45 15.70
N ARG A 281 21.86 -16.00 15.36
CA ARG A 281 22.55 -14.97 16.14
C ARG A 281 21.90 -13.59 15.93
N PRO A 282 21.62 -12.82 17.00
CA PRO A 282 21.19 -11.42 16.88
C PRO A 282 22.36 -10.54 16.39
N LEU A 283 22.06 -9.36 15.83
CA LEU A 283 23.12 -8.42 15.42
C LEU A 283 23.81 -7.80 16.65
N ASP A 284 25.13 -7.92 16.72
CA ASP A 284 25.96 -7.14 17.65
C ASP A 284 26.37 -5.79 17.03
N GLU A 285 27.20 -5.02 17.74
CA GLU A 285 27.64 -3.68 17.29
C GLU A 285 28.45 -3.74 15.98
N GLU A 286 29.33 -4.74 15.85
CA GLU A 286 30.14 -4.93 14.65
C GLU A 286 29.24 -5.27 13.45
N ALA A 287 28.31 -6.22 13.63
CA ALA A 287 27.37 -6.60 12.59
C ALA A 287 26.42 -5.44 12.22
N ARG A 288 26.02 -4.61 13.18
CA ARG A 288 25.24 -3.39 12.89
C ARG A 288 26.00 -2.40 12.02
N THR A 289 27.31 -2.28 12.21
CA THR A 289 28.18 -1.47 11.34
C THR A 289 28.23 -2.06 9.94
N LYS A 290 28.45 -3.38 9.81
CA LYS A 290 28.43 -4.09 8.51
C LYS A 290 27.09 -3.94 7.78
N VAL A 291 25.96 -3.97 8.49
CA VAL A 291 24.63 -3.74 7.89
C VAL A 291 24.47 -2.33 7.35
N ARG A 292 25.03 -1.32 8.03
CA ARG A 292 25.06 0.06 7.51
C ARG A 292 25.86 0.14 6.21
N ASP A 293 27.00 -0.54 6.15
CA ASP A 293 27.84 -0.60 4.94
C ASP A 293 27.12 -1.31 3.79
N ILE A 294 26.39 -2.41 4.07
CA ILE A 294 25.51 -3.08 3.09
C ILE A 294 24.48 -2.09 2.54
N ALA A 295 23.80 -1.34 3.41
CA ALA A 295 22.78 -0.39 2.98
C ALA A 295 23.36 0.75 2.11
N ALA A 296 24.64 1.09 2.31
CA ALA A 296 25.36 2.13 1.58
C ALA A 296 26.18 1.61 0.39
N ALA A 297 26.16 0.31 0.13
CA ALA A 297 27.01 -0.30 -0.89
C ALA A 297 26.67 0.22 -2.30
N PRO A 298 27.70 0.44 -3.15
CA PRO A 298 27.54 1.18 -4.41
C PRO A 298 26.93 0.35 -5.54
N ASN A 299 26.86 -0.98 -5.40
CA ASN A 299 26.31 -1.87 -6.43
C ASN A 299 25.65 -3.12 -5.80
N PRO A 300 24.70 -3.76 -6.51
CA PRO A 300 23.98 -4.93 -6.01
C PRO A 300 24.88 -6.12 -5.64
N SER A 301 25.96 -6.37 -6.37
CA SER A 301 26.86 -7.50 -6.12
C SER A 301 27.57 -7.37 -4.77
N SER A 302 28.04 -6.17 -4.43
CA SER A 302 28.61 -5.87 -3.12
C SER A 302 27.59 -6.04 -2.00
N CYS A 303 26.33 -5.61 -2.21
CA CYS A 303 25.25 -5.83 -1.23
C CYS A 303 25.03 -7.33 -0.98
N ILE A 304 24.96 -8.13 -2.05
CA ILE A 304 24.71 -9.58 -1.96
C ILE A 304 25.86 -10.27 -1.23
N ALA A 305 27.10 -10.03 -1.65
CA ALA A 305 28.28 -10.67 -1.05
C ALA A 305 28.41 -10.35 0.45
N ALA A 306 28.22 -9.08 0.84
CA ALA A 306 28.29 -8.68 2.24
C ALA A 306 27.12 -9.23 3.06
N THR A 307 25.92 -9.33 2.48
CA THR A 307 24.78 -9.99 3.15
C THR A 307 25.05 -11.48 3.37
N LEU A 308 25.60 -12.18 2.36
CA LEU A 308 25.95 -13.59 2.45
C LEU A 308 27.06 -13.84 3.49
N ALA A 309 28.03 -12.95 3.60
CA ALA A 309 29.06 -13.02 4.63
C ALA A 309 28.45 -13.00 6.05
N LEU A 310 27.51 -12.08 6.32
CA LEU A 310 26.81 -12.05 7.60
C LEU A 310 25.99 -13.32 7.87
N LEU A 311 25.31 -13.86 6.86
CA LEU A 311 24.57 -15.11 7.02
C LEU A 311 25.51 -16.29 7.33
N ARG A 312 26.68 -16.35 6.69
CA ARG A 312 27.72 -17.37 6.95
C ARG A 312 28.34 -17.26 8.34
N ASP A 313 28.43 -16.03 8.87
CA ASP A 313 28.86 -15.77 10.25
C ASP A 313 27.79 -16.20 11.30
N GLY A 314 26.65 -16.74 10.86
CA GLY A 314 25.59 -17.31 11.70
C GLY A 314 24.53 -16.30 12.16
N TYR A 315 24.55 -15.07 11.64
CA TYR A 315 23.51 -14.07 11.94
C TYR A 315 22.18 -14.46 11.31
N ALA A 316 21.10 -14.28 12.07
CA ALA A 316 19.77 -14.60 11.58
C ALA A 316 19.33 -13.61 10.48
N ALA A 317 18.76 -14.12 9.38
CA ALA A 317 18.25 -13.29 8.29
C ALA A 317 17.23 -12.24 8.75
N VAL A 318 16.40 -12.58 9.75
CA VAL A 318 15.44 -11.63 10.36
C VAL A 318 16.14 -10.46 11.05
N SER A 319 17.26 -10.73 11.75
CA SER A 319 18.05 -9.69 12.43
C SER A 319 18.71 -8.75 11.43
N ILE A 320 19.24 -9.30 10.33
CA ILE A 320 19.81 -8.49 9.23
C ILE A 320 18.72 -7.60 8.61
N ALA A 321 17.54 -8.15 8.32
CA ALA A 321 16.40 -7.39 7.79
C ALA A 321 15.93 -6.29 8.75
N GLU A 322 15.94 -6.54 10.06
CA GLU A 322 15.66 -5.52 11.08
C GLU A 322 16.69 -4.40 11.07
N GLY A 323 17.99 -4.74 10.99
CA GLY A 323 19.05 -3.75 10.85
C GLY A 323 18.88 -2.88 9.60
N LEU A 324 18.58 -3.50 8.45
CA LEU A 324 18.30 -2.78 7.20
C LEU A 324 17.06 -1.88 7.31
N ALA A 325 16.02 -2.32 8.03
CA ALA A 325 14.83 -1.51 8.27
C ALA A 325 15.14 -0.27 9.14
N VAL A 326 16.00 -0.42 10.15
CA VAL A 326 16.46 0.71 10.98
C VAL A 326 17.28 1.70 10.14
N GLU A 327 18.22 1.22 9.32
CA GLU A 327 19.02 2.09 8.45
C GLU A 327 18.16 2.81 7.40
N ALA A 328 17.18 2.12 6.81
CA ALA A 328 16.22 2.75 5.91
C ALA A 328 15.40 3.83 6.63
N ALA A 329 14.93 3.56 7.87
CA ALA A 329 14.16 4.52 8.65
C ALA A 329 14.98 5.76 9.01
N ARG A 330 16.26 5.59 9.36
CA ARG A 330 17.20 6.70 9.61
C ARG A 330 17.32 7.61 8.39
N ARG A 331 17.39 7.06 7.18
CA ARG A 331 17.44 7.85 5.94
C ARG A 331 16.19 8.66 5.73
N VAL A 332 15.01 8.09 5.96
CA VAL A 332 13.74 8.82 5.87
C VAL A 332 13.68 9.97 6.88
N VAL A 333 14.13 9.74 8.12
CA VAL A 333 14.15 10.80 9.17
C VAL A 333 15.18 11.89 8.84
N ALA A 334 16.32 11.53 8.26
CA ALA A 334 17.37 12.47 7.88
C ALA A 334 17.08 13.21 6.56
N ALA A 335 16.13 12.74 5.75
CA ALA A 335 15.79 13.37 4.48
C ALA A 335 15.12 14.73 4.70
N ASN A 336 15.66 15.76 4.06
CA ASN A 336 15.04 17.09 4.01
C ASN A 336 13.89 17.07 3.00
N GLY A 337 12.71 16.63 3.46
CA GLY A 337 11.50 16.56 2.65
C GLY A 337 11.17 15.14 2.17
N TYR A 338 10.38 15.05 1.10
CA TYR A 338 9.86 13.78 0.61
C TYR A 338 10.86 13.08 -0.31
N ASP A 339 11.74 12.25 0.26
CA ASP A 339 12.62 11.37 -0.49
C ASP A 339 11.92 10.03 -0.79
N LEU A 340 11.50 9.87 -2.05
CA LEU A 340 10.79 8.70 -2.54
C LEU A 340 11.61 7.41 -2.43
N ASP A 341 12.92 7.46 -2.64
CA ASP A 341 13.75 6.26 -2.65
C ASP A 341 14.01 5.77 -1.23
N SER A 342 14.25 6.69 -0.28
CA SER A 342 14.28 6.36 1.14
C SER A 342 12.93 5.78 1.62
N ALA A 343 11.81 6.38 1.20
CA ALA A 343 10.47 5.87 1.54
C ALA A 343 10.25 4.45 0.99
N ARG A 344 10.65 4.18 -0.26
CA ARG A 344 10.59 2.84 -0.87
C ARG A 344 11.45 1.83 -0.12
N GLY A 345 12.67 2.21 0.26
CA GLY A 345 13.56 1.37 1.05
C GLY A 345 12.95 0.95 2.38
N VAL A 346 12.35 1.90 3.12
CA VAL A 346 11.64 1.62 4.37
C VAL A 346 10.44 0.72 4.15
N MET A 347 9.62 1.00 3.13
CA MET A 347 8.45 0.19 2.82
C MET A 347 8.85 -1.26 2.51
N PHE A 348 9.88 -1.47 1.68
CA PHE A 348 10.34 -2.80 1.30
C PHE A 348 10.91 -3.58 2.48
N THR A 349 11.84 -2.97 3.24
CA THR A 349 12.46 -3.62 4.41
C THR A 349 11.43 -3.97 5.50
N HIS A 350 10.43 -3.11 5.72
CA HIS A 350 9.33 -3.39 6.64
C HIS A 350 8.53 -4.64 6.25
N VAL A 351 8.21 -4.82 4.97
CA VAL A 351 7.45 -6.00 4.52
C VAL A 351 8.32 -7.24 4.37
N ALA A 352 9.61 -7.10 4.03
CA ALA A 352 10.56 -8.21 4.01
C ALA A 352 10.72 -8.83 5.41
N ARG A 353 10.80 -8.02 6.47
CA ARG A 353 10.80 -8.49 7.86
C ARG A 353 9.57 -9.35 8.17
N PHE A 354 8.39 -8.91 7.73
CA PHE A 354 7.16 -9.68 7.92
C PHE A 354 7.27 -11.06 7.26
N VAL A 355 7.70 -11.12 5.99
CA VAL A 355 7.83 -12.39 5.25
C VAL A 355 8.81 -13.34 5.93
N LEU A 356 9.97 -12.87 6.38
CA LEU A 356 10.96 -13.70 7.08
C LEU A 356 10.43 -14.27 8.41
N SER A 357 9.51 -13.56 9.07
CA SER A 357 8.85 -14.04 10.29
C SER A 357 7.59 -14.88 10.03
N PHE A 358 7.01 -14.78 8.83
CA PHE A 358 5.67 -15.30 8.53
C PHE A 358 5.61 -16.82 8.65
N SER A 359 6.52 -17.55 8.01
CA SER A 359 6.53 -19.02 8.02
C SER A 359 6.90 -19.61 9.39
N ARG A 360 7.58 -18.83 10.26
CA ARG A 360 7.95 -19.24 11.63
C ARG A 360 6.84 -19.02 12.66
N THR A 361 5.91 -18.10 12.42
CA THR A 361 4.92 -17.63 13.42
C THR A 361 3.46 -17.89 13.05
N SER A 362 3.19 -18.39 11.84
CA SER A 362 1.83 -18.61 11.32
C SER A 362 1.41 -20.07 11.30
#